data_AF-A0A9P8IR10-F1
#
_entry.id   AF-A0A9P8IR10-F1
#
_cell.length_a   1.000
_cell.length_b   1.000
_cell.length_c   1.000
_cell.angle_alpha   90.00
_cell.angle_beta   90.00
_cell.angle_gamma   90.00
#
_symmetry.space_group_name_H-M   'P 1'
#
loop_
_entity.id
_entity.type
_entity.pdbx_description
1 polymer ?
#
loop_
_entity_poly.entity_id
_entity_poly.type
_entity_poly.pdbx_seq_one_letter_code
_entity_poly.pdbx_strand_id
1 'polypeptide(L)'
;MTLLSLYITQVRWANPSTESLNGLQFAAKGHEALILASLGDILLHQISYGLKRQEVGVPLWAPTLQSGKAAGYRRGTAALIVLISILCLAANPLSAIAMIPRQDWWEDHDYDWTFLGDMNFEPAHRIPHMEYRTRLDSKSGPYLRDIIGPATIPLYTLLRADSYVLGTHGPEWQNISYTNFNSSFYSYISTANFGLPTVATSPLSFVASELGKASSRDVKDAAIPWITSSNQQIEGSGAEHRWKQPLVATQCIGGSVHNKTKLQFSLSYPFSTGIRKNSMITFTLDEESSAFTELRASNSSDYRVLDFPQYEDWLVSGNVLFATTVELPHDEKPERHYTLCLIFARWSEASMWIQEPTRSRTFSHVKEEPILESFEKNSTDIIYMDDKWLDGISSFSNGSFFRSIAEFCGSDVRRNCQERYLGLHITDAISQAGNNVSWPNYHAETSRLDDATQDKIVYTRYHYTYAYRFESSFGIPLAFSFLLAHVLLVLIHLITIVGSKDPWLGSDWDNFGDMLVLALASKPPEGTNDLTQQVSRSELWKKTATVARDAEDIHHQILLREEKWYQRANEEEGRV
;
A
#
# COMPACT_ATOMS: atom_id res chain seq x y z
N MET A 1 -0.36 16.55 -26.96
CA MET A 1 -1.33 17.54 -26.45
C MET A 1 -2.66 16.92 -26.02
N THR A 2 -3.34 16.17 -26.90
CA THR A 2 -4.57 15.44 -26.54
C THR A 2 -4.37 14.52 -25.35
N LEU A 3 -3.32 13.70 -25.36
CA LEU A 3 -2.99 12.80 -24.26
C LEU A 3 -2.74 13.56 -22.95
N LEU A 4 -1.93 14.62 -23.00
CA LEU A 4 -1.70 15.50 -21.85
C LEU A 4 -3.01 16.07 -21.29
N SER A 5 -3.94 16.44 -22.16
CA SER A 5 -5.26 16.96 -21.74
C SER A 5 -6.07 15.91 -21.00
N LEU A 6 -6.05 14.64 -21.42
CA LEU A 6 -6.71 13.54 -20.73
C LEU A 6 -6.15 13.34 -19.31
N TYR A 7 -4.84 13.48 -19.12
CA TYR A 7 -4.19 13.39 -17.82
C TYR A 7 -4.45 14.60 -16.92
N ILE A 8 -4.52 15.80 -17.47
CA ILE A 8 -4.84 17.02 -16.71
C ILE A 8 -6.31 16.99 -16.26
N THR A 9 -7.21 16.55 -17.14
CA THR A 9 -8.66 16.48 -16.85
C THR A 9 -9.07 15.22 -16.09
N GLN A 10 -8.12 14.31 -15.82
CA GLN A 10 -8.33 13.06 -15.08
C GLN A 10 -9.52 12.24 -15.58
N VAL A 11 -9.63 12.09 -16.91
CA VAL A 11 -10.77 11.40 -17.52
C VAL A 11 -10.88 9.96 -17.00
N ARG A 12 -12.06 9.63 -16.47
CA ARG A 12 -12.44 8.29 -16.02
C ARG A 12 -13.16 7.54 -17.14
N TRP A 13 -12.97 6.22 -17.18
CA TRP A 13 -13.54 5.33 -18.16
C TRP A 13 -14.15 4.11 -17.48
N ALA A 14 -15.44 4.24 -17.17
CA ALA A 14 -16.20 3.33 -16.32
C ALA A 14 -16.16 1.85 -16.75
N ASN A 15 -16.16 1.56 -18.06
CA ASN A 15 -16.17 0.19 -18.60
C ASN A 15 -15.57 0.15 -20.02
N PRO A 16 -14.24 0.09 -20.18
CA PRO A 16 -13.66 -0.11 -21.50
C PRO A 16 -13.95 -1.52 -22.01
N SER A 17 -14.47 -1.61 -23.23
CA SER A 17 -14.53 -2.89 -23.95
C SER A 17 -13.11 -3.37 -24.28
N THR A 18 -12.93 -4.68 -24.44
CA THR A 18 -11.67 -5.27 -24.93
C THR A 18 -11.26 -4.67 -26.28
N GLU A 19 -12.22 -4.42 -27.16
CA GLU A 19 -12.00 -3.77 -28.46
C GLU A 19 -11.43 -2.35 -28.29
N SER A 20 -11.95 -1.59 -27.33
CA SER A 20 -11.48 -0.23 -27.09
C SER A 20 -10.06 -0.17 -26.49
N LEU A 21 -9.71 -1.11 -25.60
CA LEU A 21 -8.34 -1.25 -25.08
C LEU A 21 -7.37 -1.66 -26.21
N ASN A 22 -7.79 -2.58 -27.07
CA ASN A 22 -7.01 -2.98 -28.25
C ASN A 22 -6.81 -1.81 -29.21
N GLY A 23 -7.84 -0.96 -29.38
CA GLY A 23 -7.74 0.28 -30.15
C GLY A 23 -6.67 1.24 -29.60
N LEU A 24 -6.59 1.40 -28.28
CA LEU A 24 -5.54 2.21 -27.65
C LEU A 24 -4.15 1.60 -27.78
N GLN A 25 -4.02 0.27 -27.69
CA GLN A 25 -2.75 -0.42 -27.95
C GLN A 25 -2.28 -0.21 -29.40
N PHE A 26 -3.20 -0.30 -30.36
CA PHE A 26 -2.90 -0.02 -31.77
C PHE A 26 -2.47 1.44 -31.96
N ALA A 27 -3.19 2.37 -31.33
CA ALA A 27 -2.85 3.79 -31.39
C ALA A 27 -1.49 4.10 -30.72
N ALA A 28 -1.13 3.41 -29.64
CA ALA A 28 0.19 3.51 -29.01
C ALA A 28 1.30 3.04 -29.96
N LYS A 29 1.04 1.98 -30.74
CA LYS A 29 1.98 1.49 -31.77
C LYS A 29 2.12 2.48 -32.93
N GLY A 30 1.01 3.09 -33.34
CA GLY A 30 1.03 4.18 -34.33
C GLY A 30 1.86 5.38 -33.84
N HIS A 31 1.69 5.76 -32.57
CA HIS A 31 2.45 6.83 -31.93
C HIS A 31 3.96 6.53 -31.87
N GLU A 32 4.33 5.30 -31.48
CA GLU A 32 5.72 4.83 -31.55
C GLU A 32 6.30 4.96 -32.97
N ALA A 33 5.56 4.49 -33.99
CA ALA A 33 6.02 4.56 -35.37
C ALA A 33 6.26 6.01 -35.83
N LEU A 34 5.39 6.94 -35.43
CA LEU A 34 5.56 8.37 -35.71
C LEU A 34 6.79 8.97 -35.02
N ILE A 35 7.06 8.61 -33.77
CA ILE A 35 8.28 9.02 -33.06
C ILE A 35 9.51 8.49 -33.78
N LEU A 36 9.54 7.20 -34.13
CA LEU A 36 10.66 6.59 -34.84
C LEU A 36 10.91 7.23 -36.20
N ALA A 37 9.84 7.50 -36.97
CA ALA A 37 9.95 8.18 -38.26
C ALA A 37 10.52 9.60 -38.09
N SER A 38 10.02 10.36 -37.10
CA SER A 38 10.50 11.71 -36.80
C SER A 38 11.97 11.73 -36.37
N LEU A 39 12.37 10.84 -35.46
CA LEU A 39 13.77 10.75 -35.01
C LEU A 39 14.69 10.26 -36.13
N GLY A 40 14.21 9.36 -36.99
CA GLY A 40 14.92 8.88 -38.17
C GLY A 40 15.20 10.00 -39.16
N ASP A 41 14.22 10.87 -39.41
CA ASP A 41 14.37 12.04 -40.29
C ASP A 41 15.42 13.04 -39.75
N ILE A 42 15.35 13.36 -38.45
CA ILE A 42 16.35 14.21 -37.78
C ILE A 42 17.77 13.63 -37.93
N LEU A 43 17.91 12.32 -37.70
CA LEU A 43 19.19 11.65 -37.80
C LEU A 43 19.71 11.65 -39.24
N LEU A 44 18.83 11.36 -40.21
CA LEU A 44 19.17 11.33 -41.63
C LEU A 44 19.64 12.72 -42.10
N HIS A 45 18.91 13.77 -41.74
CA HIS A 45 19.32 15.14 -42.05
C HIS A 45 20.70 15.47 -41.48
N GLN A 46 20.98 15.10 -40.23
CA GLN A 46 22.28 15.33 -39.60
C GLN A 46 23.42 14.59 -40.31
N ILE A 47 23.17 13.35 -40.76
CA ILE A 47 24.13 12.55 -41.53
C ILE A 47 24.34 13.16 -42.92
N SER A 48 23.27 13.50 -43.64
CA SER A 48 23.32 14.17 -44.94
C SER A 48 24.13 15.46 -44.88
N TYR A 49 23.87 16.28 -43.87
CA TYR A 49 24.57 17.54 -43.65
C TYR A 49 26.08 17.31 -43.41
N GLY A 50 26.43 16.29 -42.62
CA GLY A 50 27.83 15.92 -42.37
C GLY A 50 28.54 15.37 -43.60
N LEU A 51 27.85 14.58 -44.44
CA LEU A 51 28.40 13.99 -45.66
C LEU A 51 28.67 15.03 -46.76
N LYS A 52 27.79 16.05 -46.88
CA LYS A 52 27.95 17.15 -47.86
C LYS A 52 29.10 18.09 -47.52
N ARG A 53 29.44 18.26 -46.23
CA ARG A 53 30.49 19.17 -45.78
C ARG A 53 31.85 18.46 -45.76
N GLN A 54 32.61 18.61 -46.86
CA GLN A 54 33.92 17.97 -47.08
C GLN A 54 34.96 18.21 -45.98
N GLU A 55 34.81 19.29 -45.20
CA GLU A 55 35.70 19.63 -44.07
C GLU A 55 35.40 18.84 -42.78
N VAL A 56 34.22 18.21 -42.68
CA VAL A 56 33.70 17.66 -41.42
C VAL A 56 33.57 16.13 -41.46
N GLY A 57 32.93 15.59 -42.51
CA GLY A 57 32.66 14.16 -42.69
C GLY A 57 31.78 13.53 -41.61
N VAL A 58 31.32 12.29 -41.84
CA VAL A 58 30.59 11.50 -40.84
C VAL A 58 31.48 10.37 -40.31
N PRO A 59 31.71 10.29 -38.98
CA PRO A 59 32.48 9.19 -38.39
C PRO A 59 31.62 7.92 -38.30
N LEU A 60 32.10 6.84 -38.91
CA LEU A 60 31.53 5.49 -38.88
C LEU A 60 31.85 4.77 -37.55
N TRP A 61 31.53 5.37 -36.40
CA TRP A 61 31.57 4.77 -35.03
C TRP A 61 32.74 5.13 -34.10
N ALA A 62 33.64 6.07 -34.44
CA ALA A 62 34.71 6.52 -33.53
C ALA A 62 34.59 8.03 -33.19
N PRO A 63 33.69 8.44 -32.27
CA PRO A 63 33.44 9.87 -32.05
C PRO A 63 34.32 10.51 -30.97
N THR A 64 35.07 9.73 -30.19
CA THR A 64 35.58 10.21 -28.90
C THR A 64 37.07 10.49 -28.84
N LEU A 65 37.89 10.09 -29.82
CA LEU A 65 39.35 10.09 -29.67
C LEU A 65 40.15 10.93 -30.67
N GLN A 66 39.53 11.72 -31.55
CA GLN A 66 40.27 12.52 -32.54
C GLN A 66 40.10 14.02 -32.32
N SER A 67 41.24 14.73 -32.29
CA SER A 67 41.36 16.18 -32.05
C SER A 67 41.53 16.91 -33.38
N GLY A 68 40.70 17.92 -33.65
CA GLY A 68 40.75 18.75 -34.86
C GLY A 68 39.67 19.83 -34.89
N LYS A 69 39.71 20.74 -35.88
CA LYS A 69 38.77 21.88 -36.03
C LYS A 69 37.28 21.47 -36.11
N ALA A 70 36.99 20.20 -36.46
CA ALA A 70 35.63 19.64 -36.55
C ALA A 70 35.22 18.77 -35.34
N ALA A 71 36.03 18.67 -34.28
CA ALA A 71 35.79 17.77 -33.15
C ALA A 71 34.48 18.05 -32.39
N GLY A 72 34.06 19.32 -32.30
CA GLY A 72 32.80 19.71 -31.65
C GLY A 72 31.56 19.15 -32.37
N TYR A 73 31.52 19.25 -33.69
CA TYR A 73 30.42 18.71 -34.51
C TYR A 73 30.35 17.17 -34.44
N ARG A 74 31.51 16.49 -34.47
CA ARG A 74 31.59 15.02 -34.36
C ARG A 74 31.09 14.52 -32.99
N ARG A 75 31.50 15.18 -31.90
CA ARG A 75 31.00 14.86 -30.54
C ARG A 75 29.50 15.12 -30.41
N GLY A 76 29.00 16.24 -30.96
CA GLY A 76 27.57 16.55 -30.96
C GLY A 76 26.74 15.53 -31.73
N THR A 77 27.21 15.10 -32.90
CA THR A 77 26.53 14.10 -33.73
C THR A 77 26.50 12.73 -33.05
N ALA A 78 27.56 12.31 -32.38
CA ALA A 78 27.55 11.06 -31.63
C ALA A 78 26.69 11.10 -30.36
N ALA A 79 26.70 12.22 -29.64
CA ALA A 79 25.77 12.42 -28.53
C ALA A 79 24.32 12.36 -29.02
N LEU A 80 24.02 12.94 -30.19
CA LEU A 80 22.71 12.88 -30.83
C LEU A 80 22.34 11.44 -31.23
N ILE A 81 23.24 10.66 -31.82
CA ILE A 81 22.99 9.24 -32.17
C ILE A 81 22.66 8.42 -30.91
N VAL A 82 23.42 8.59 -29.84
CA VAL A 82 23.18 7.87 -28.57
C VAL A 82 21.84 8.28 -27.98
N LEU A 83 21.55 9.58 -27.94
CA LEU A 83 20.28 10.11 -27.46
C LEU A 83 19.10 9.58 -28.28
N ILE A 84 19.17 9.65 -29.62
CA ILE A 84 18.14 9.12 -30.53
C ILE A 84 17.97 7.61 -30.33
N SER A 85 19.05 6.84 -30.16
CA SER A 85 18.95 5.39 -29.90
C SER A 85 18.21 5.09 -28.60
N ILE A 86 18.51 5.82 -27.53
CA ILE A 86 17.77 5.73 -26.25
C ILE A 86 16.31 6.13 -26.49
N LEU A 87 16.08 7.18 -27.27
CA LEU A 87 14.73 7.65 -27.60
C LEU A 87 13.92 6.65 -28.45
N CYS A 88 14.57 5.88 -29.31
CA CYS A 88 13.92 4.84 -30.10
C CYS A 88 13.58 3.63 -29.23
N LEU A 89 14.51 3.20 -28.37
CA LEU A 89 14.33 2.02 -27.51
C LEU A 89 13.21 2.21 -26.49
N ALA A 90 13.11 3.40 -25.91
CA ALA A 90 12.10 3.70 -24.91
C ALA A 90 10.76 4.18 -25.51
N ALA A 91 10.69 4.56 -26.80
CA ALA A 91 9.44 5.00 -27.44
C ALA A 91 8.32 3.95 -27.36
N ASN A 92 8.64 2.67 -27.50
CA ASN A 92 7.67 1.56 -27.46
C ASN A 92 7.02 1.42 -26.07
N PRO A 93 7.75 1.08 -24.99
CA PRO A 93 7.13 0.91 -23.67
C PRO A 93 6.51 2.21 -23.14
N LEU A 94 7.11 3.38 -23.41
CA LEU A 94 6.61 4.65 -22.89
C LEU A 94 5.35 5.14 -23.63
N SER A 95 5.21 4.89 -24.93
CA SER A 95 3.97 5.20 -25.65
C SER A 95 2.80 4.36 -25.14
N ALA A 96 3.03 3.07 -24.86
CA ALA A 96 2.01 2.21 -24.26
C ALA A 96 1.63 2.67 -22.84
N ILE A 97 2.62 2.99 -21.99
CA ILE A 97 2.39 3.48 -20.62
C ILE A 97 1.60 4.78 -20.60
N ALA A 98 1.88 5.70 -21.52
CA ALA A 98 1.18 6.97 -21.57
C ALA A 98 -0.23 6.83 -22.17
N MET A 99 -0.45 5.92 -23.12
CA MET A 99 -1.70 5.89 -23.88
C MET A 99 -2.79 4.99 -23.27
N ILE A 100 -2.39 3.94 -22.56
CA ILE A 100 -3.32 2.99 -21.94
C ILE A 100 -3.69 3.48 -20.53
N PRO A 101 -4.98 3.75 -20.25
CA PRO A 101 -5.40 4.15 -18.92
C PRO A 101 -5.19 3.01 -17.94
N ARG A 102 -4.95 3.34 -16.67
CA ARG A 102 -4.68 2.35 -15.64
C ARG A 102 -5.95 2.01 -14.89
N GLN A 103 -6.12 0.73 -14.58
CA GLN A 103 -7.17 0.28 -13.68
C GLN A 103 -6.66 0.32 -12.25
N ASP A 104 -7.34 1.06 -11.39
CA ASP A 104 -7.02 1.18 -9.97
C ASP A 104 -8.25 1.68 -9.18
N TRP A 105 -8.10 1.84 -7.86
CA TRP A 105 -9.05 2.56 -7.02
C TRP A 105 -8.82 4.06 -7.12
N TRP A 106 -9.81 4.78 -7.68
CA TRP A 106 -9.69 6.21 -7.92
C TRP A 106 -10.67 6.99 -7.08
N GLU A 107 -10.14 8.00 -6.37
CA GLU A 107 -10.94 8.88 -5.53
C GLU A 107 -12.04 9.58 -6.33
N ASP A 108 -13.24 9.61 -5.74
CA ASP A 108 -14.42 10.26 -6.27
C ASP A 108 -14.55 11.67 -5.70
N HIS A 109 -13.95 12.66 -6.36
CA HIS A 109 -14.03 14.06 -5.92
C HIS A 109 -15.44 14.67 -5.97
N ASP A 110 -16.36 14.06 -6.73
CA ASP A 110 -17.76 14.49 -6.78
C ASP A 110 -18.59 13.87 -5.65
N TYR A 111 -18.01 12.94 -4.87
CA TYR A 111 -18.67 12.35 -3.72
C TYR A 111 -18.73 13.36 -2.56
N ASP A 112 -19.87 14.04 -2.47
CA ASP A 112 -20.19 14.87 -1.32
C ASP A 112 -21.13 14.12 -0.37
N TRP A 113 -20.57 13.63 0.73
CA TRP A 113 -21.33 13.00 1.80
C TRP A 113 -22.16 13.99 2.63
N THR A 114 -21.91 15.31 2.48
CA THR A 114 -22.57 16.39 3.22
C THR A 114 -23.80 16.98 2.51
N PHE A 115 -23.99 16.71 1.21
CA PHE A 115 -24.98 17.42 0.40
C PHE A 115 -26.09 16.50 -0.17
N LEU A 116 -27.25 16.46 0.52
CA LEU A 116 -28.64 16.44 -0.01
C LEU A 116 -29.66 15.87 1.01
N GLY A 117 -30.56 16.73 1.50
CA GLY A 117 -32.02 16.60 1.35
C GLY A 117 -32.84 15.55 2.12
N ASP A 118 -32.26 14.62 2.88
CA ASP A 118 -33.06 13.65 3.67
C ASP A 118 -32.84 13.84 5.17
N MET A 119 -33.77 14.55 5.83
CA MET A 119 -33.69 14.91 7.26
C MET A 119 -33.59 13.73 8.23
N ASN A 120 -33.77 12.49 7.75
CA ASN A 120 -33.87 11.31 8.59
C ASN A 120 -32.56 10.52 8.74
N PHE A 121 -31.58 10.78 7.88
CA PHE A 121 -30.29 10.12 7.95
C PHE A 121 -29.23 11.13 7.54
N GLU A 122 -28.40 11.61 8.47
CA GLU A 122 -27.13 12.30 8.18
C GLU A 122 -26.03 11.54 8.93
N PRO A 123 -24.92 11.17 8.28
CA PRO A 123 -23.80 10.57 9.00
C PRO A 123 -23.20 11.62 9.96
N ALA A 124 -22.58 11.17 11.04
CA ALA A 124 -21.94 12.07 11.98
C ALA A 124 -20.78 12.81 11.30
N HIS A 125 -20.87 14.14 11.24
CA HIS A 125 -19.84 14.97 10.60
C HIS A 125 -18.69 15.30 11.56
N ARG A 126 -19.02 15.34 12.84
CA ARG A 126 -18.12 15.76 13.92
C ARG A 126 -18.34 14.87 15.11
N ILE A 127 -17.24 14.54 15.77
CA ILE A 127 -17.25 13.83 17.04
C ILE A 127 -16.44 14.62 18.06
N PRO A 128 -16.73 14.48 19.36
CA PRO A 128 -15.80 14.94 20.38
C PRO A 128 -14.42 14.35 20.10
N HIS A 129 -13.36 15.14 20.35
CA HIS A 129 -12.01 14.65 20.24
C HIS A 129 -11.85 13.31 20.98
N MET A 130 -11.35 12.30 20.27
CA MET A 130 -11.17 10.97 20.84
C MET A 130 -9.79 10.83 21.45
N GLU A 131 -9.78 10.71 22.77
CA GLU A 131 -8.58 10.32 23.51
C GLU A 131 -8.50 8.79 23.56
N TYR A 132 -7.51 8.22 22.87
CA TYR A 132 -7.21 6.79 22.94
C TYR A 132 -6.57 6.45 24.29
N ARG A 133 -7.40 6.24 25.31
CA ARG A 133 -6.94 5.95 26.67
C ARG A 133 -6.12 4.66 26.70
N THR A 134 -4.96 4.75 27.33
CA THR A 134 -4.07 3.62 27.62
C THR A 134 -4.38 2.98 28.97
N ARG A 135 -5.28 3.57 29.77
CA ARG A 135 -5.75 3.01 31.04
C ARG A 135 -7.27 3.03 31.13
N LEU A 136 -7.83 1.84 31.29
CA LEU A 136 -9.26 1.59 31.41
C LEU A 136 -9.59 1.25 32.86
N ASP A 137 -10.24 2.20 33.54
CA ASP A 137 -10.69 2.07 34.92
C ASP A 137 -12.24 2.04 34.99
N SER A 138 -12.80 2.11 36.20
CA SER A 138 -14.26 2.20 36.40
C SER A 138 -14.95 3.37 35.68
N LYS A 139 -14.20 4.38 35.22
CA LYS A 139 -14.72 5.55 34.51
C LYS A 139 -14.51 5.46 33.00
N SER A 140 -13.58 4.63 32.53
CA SER A 140 -13.22 4.49 31.11
C SER A 140 -14.10 3.52 30.32
N GLY A 141 -15.01 2.79 30.96
CA GLY A 141 -15.69 1.65 30.35
C GLY A 141 -17.15 1.89 29.97
N PRO A 142 -17.58 1.40 28.78
CA PRO A 142 -19.00 1.21 28.50
C PRO A 142 -19.54 0.05 29.35
N TYR A 143 -20.52 0.32 30.21
CA TYR A 143 -21.37 -0.72 30.78
C TYR A 143 -22.29 -1.29 29.68
N LEU A 144 -21.95 -2.46 29.13
CA LEU A 144 -22.78 -3.23 28.18
C LEU A 144 -24.23 -3.51 28.68
N ARG A 145 -24.52 -3.10 29.91
CA ARG A 145 -25.77 -3.16 30.68
C ARG A 145 -27.02 -2.71 29.91
N ASP A 146 -26.89 -1.75 28.99
CA ASP A 146 -28.06 -1.16 28.31
C ASP A 146 -28.30 -1.70 26.89
N ILE A 147 -27.35 -2.45 26.32
CA ILE A 147 -27.42 -2.95 24.93
C ILE A 147 -27.91 -4.40 24.88
N ILE A 148 -27.57 -5.22 25.88
CA ILE A 148 -28.03 -6.61 25.96
C ILE A 148 -29.33 -6.62 26.78
N GLY A 149 -30.45 -6.89 26.10
CA GLY A 149 -31.75 -6.97 26.75
C GLY A 149 -31.76 -7.99 27.91
N PRO A 150 -32.62 -7.81 28.93
CA PRO A 150 -32.61 -8.67 30.12
C PRO A 150 -32.89 -10.15 29.81
N ALA A 151 -33.52 -10.46 28.68
CA ALA A 151 -33.82 -11.84 28.26
C ALA A 151 -32.70 -12.52 27.46
N THR A 152 -31.66 -11.80 27.03
CA THR A 152 -30.57 -12.37 26.23
C THR A 152 -29.47 -12.93 27.11
N ILE A 153 -29.14 -14.21 26.90
CA ILE A 153 -27.96 -14.83 27.50
C ILE A 153 -26.72 -14.28 26.78
N PRO A 154 -25.81 -13.56 27.48
CA PRO A 154 -24.66 -12.88 26.86
C PRO A 154 -23.79 -13.81 26.01
N LEU A 155 -23.55 -15.04 26.47
CA LEU A 155 -22.79 -16.04 25.73
C LEU A 155 -23.44 -16.42 24.39
N TYR A 156 -24.76 -16.61 24.32
CA TYR A 156 -25.43 -16.93 23.06
C TYR A 156 -25.34 -15.79 22.04
N THR A 157 -25.28 -14.55 22.52
CA THR A 157 -25.09 -13.36 21.68
C THR A 157 -23.71 -13.39 21.04
N LEU A 158 -22.67 -13.73 21.80
CA LEU A 158 -21.31 -13.87 21.29
C LEU A 158 -21.07 -15.16 20.48
N LEU A 159 -21.79 -16.25 20.77
CA LEU A 159 -21.81 -17.45 19.92
C LEU A 159 -22.47 -17.18 18.56
N ARG A 160 -23.43 -16.26 18.52
CA ARG A 160 -24.10 -15.81 17.28
C ARG A 160 -23.28 -14.76 16.53
N ALA A 161 -22.41 -14.02 17.22
CA ALA A 161 -21.42 -13.18 16.58
C ALA A 161 -20.51 -14.07 15.73
N ASP A 162 -20.65 -13.97 14.41
CA ASP A 162 -19.95 -14.83 13.47
C ASP A 162 -18.47 -14.43 13.47
N SER A 163 -17.61 -15.29 14.03
CA SER A 163 -16.18 -15.05 14.07
C SER A 163 -15.56 -15.50 12.74
N TYR A 164 -15.08 -14.55 11.94
CA TYR A 164 -14.24 -14.90 10.80
C TYR A 164 -12.87 -15.34 11.31
N VAL A 165 -12.53 -16.61 11.07
CA VAL A 165 -11.16 -17.08 11.25
C VAL A 165 -10.37 -16.57 10.05
N LEU A 166 -9.44 -15.64 10.29
CA LEU A 166 -8.52 -15.19 9.26
C LEU A 166 -7.73 -16.41 8.78
N GLY A 167 -7.85 -16.74 7.49
CA GLY A 167 -7.12 -17.85 6.90
C GLY A 167 -5.61 -17.61 7.05
N THR A 168 -4.82 -18.68 7.22
CA THR A 168 -3.35 -18.61 7.32
C THR A 168 -2.66 -18.25 6.00
N HIS A 169 -3.42 -17.78 5.01
CA HIS A 169 -2.94 -17.50 3.66
C HIS A 169 -2.29 -16.11 3.59
N GLY A 170 -0.97 -16.05 3.79
CA GLY A 170 -0.14 -14.86 3.53
C GLY A 170 -0.23 -13.73 4.58
N PRO A 171 0.82 -12.89 4.69
CA PRO A 171 0.90 -11.81 5.68
C PRO A 171 -0.18 -10.73 5.51
N GLU A 172 -0.66 -10.49 4.29
CA GLU A 172 -1.71 -9.50 3.98
C GLU A 172 -3.05 -9.83 4.67
N TRP A 173 -3.40 -11.12 4.79
CA TRP A 173 -4.65 -11.57 5.41
C TRP A 173 -4.57 -11.66 6.93
N GLN A 174 -3.36 -11.62 7.51
CA GLN A 174 -3.17 -11.54 8.95
C GLN A 174 -3.58 -10.17 9.50
N ASN A 175 -3.58 -9.13 8.66
CA ASN A 175 -3.78 -7.76 9.12
C ASN A 175 -5.19 -7.20 8.86
N ILE A 176 -6.08 -8.01 8.28
CA ILE A 176 -7.42 -7.58 7.90
C ILE A 176 -8.41 -7.94 9.01
N SER A 177 -9.21 -6.98 9.47
CA SER A 177 -10.37 -7.27 10.33
C SER A 177 -11.69 -6.89 9.65
N TYR A 178 -12.74 -7.58 10.04
CA TYR A 178 -14.09 -7.55 9.48
C TYR A 178 -15.07 -7.19 10.58
N THR A 179 -15.94 -6.21 10.31
CA THR A 179 -17.14 -5.94 11.09
C THR A 179 -18.34 -5.66 10.19
N ASN A 180 -19.56 -5.97 10.63
CA ASN A 180 -20.80 -5.50 10.02
C ASN A 180 -21.70 -4.97 11.13
N PHE A 181 -21.75 -3.64 11.27
CA PHE A 181 -22.55 -2.94 12.27
C PHE A 181 -23.95 -2.56 11.76
N ASN A 182 -24.32 -2.99 10.55
CA ASN A 182 -25.63 -2.67 9.96
C ASN A 182 -26.75 -3.62 10.40
N SER A 183 -26.45 -4.68 11.16
CA SER A 183 -27.46 -5.50 11.81
C SER A 183 -27.57 -5.11 13.27
N SER A 184 -28.75 -4.65 13.66
CA SER A 184 -29.20 -4.58 15.04
C SER A 184 -28.68 -5.80 15.83
N PHE A 185 -27.76 -5.53 16.76
CA PHE A 185 -27.25 -6.39 17.83
C PHE A 185 -26.16 -7.44 17.56
N TYR A 186 -25.37 -7.40 16.48
CA TYR A 186 -24.25 -8.36 16.31
C TYR A 186 -23.00 -7.75 15.64
N SER A 187 -22.02 -7.33 16.43
CA SER A 187 -20.67 -6.99 15.94
C SER A 187 -19.97 -8.26 15.45
N TYR A 188 -19.58 -8.31 14.17
CA TYR A 188 -18.67 -9.36 13.69
C TYR A 188 -17.27 -9.04 14.21
N ILE A 189 -16.60 -10.00 14.85
CA ILE A 189 -15.26 -9.79 15.39
C ILE A 189 -14.31 -10.73 14.66
N SER A 190 -13.19 -10.20 14.20
CA SER A 190 -12.18 -11.02 13.52
C SER A 190 -11.28 -11.69 14.52
N THR A 191 -11.03 -12.97 14.29
CA THR A 191 -10.14 -13.77 15.14
C THR A 191 -9.11 -14.48 14.29
N ALA A 192 -7.87 -14.53 14.75
CA ALA A 192 -6.83 -15.38 14.21
C ALA A 192 -6.29 -16.28 15.32
N ASN A 193 -6.14 -17.57 15.04
CA ASN A 193 -5.53 -18.52 15.96
C ASN A 193 -4.13 -18.89 15.44
N PHE A 194 -3.10 -18.45 16.15
CA PHE A 194 -1.69 -18.69 15.78
C PHE A 194 -1.09 -19.91 16.50
N GLY A 195 -1.92 -20.83 17.00
CA GLY A 195 -1.47 -22.00 17.75
C GLY A 195 -1.32 -21.73 19.25
N LEU A 196 -0.95 -20.49 19.63
CA LEU A 196 -1.08 -19.74 20.90
C LEU A 196 -0.28 -18.43 20.67
N PRO A 197 -0.78 -17.21 20.95
CA PRO A 197 -2.08 -16.82 21.52
C PRO A 197 -3.22 -16.69 20.49
N THR A 198 -4.47 -16.56 20.98
CA THR A 198 -5.63 -16.14 20.16
C THR A 198 -5.63 -14.62 20.03
N VAL A 199 -5.73 -14.08 18.82
CA VAL A 199 -5.76 -12.63 18.58
C VAL A 199 -7.10 -12.23 17.99
N ALA A 200 -7.69 -11.16 18.52
CA ALA A 200 -8.93 -10.56 18.08
C ALA A 200 -8.75 -9.05 17.84
N THR A 201 -9.50 -8.53 16.88
CA THR A 201 -9.54 -7.10 16.57
C THR A 201 -10.87 -6.73 15.92
N SER A 202 -11.28 -5.47 16.09
CA SER A 202 -12.53 -4.93 15.54
C SER A 202 -12.42 -3.41 15.41
N PRO A 203 -12.89 -2.82 14.29
CA PRO A 203 -13.20 -1.40 14.20
C PRO A 203 -13.99 -0.87 15.39
N LEU A 204 -13.77 0.40 15.68
CA LEU A 204 -14.62 1.14 16.61
C LEU A 204 -16.06 1.14 16.09
N SER A 205 -16.99 0.82 16.98
CA SER A 205 -18.40 0.56 16.65
C SER A 205 -19.06 1.74 15.94
N PHE A 206 -18.82 2.96 16.43
CA PHE A 206 -19.37 4.16 15.81
C PHE A 206 -18.76 4.41 14.43
N VAL A 207 -17.45 4.19 14.22
CA VAL A 207 -16.84 4.44 12.91
C VAL A 207 -17.39 3.48 11.87
N ALA A 208 -17.50 2.20 12.21
CA ALA A 208 -18.04 1.21 11.30
C ALA A 208 -19.56 1.40 11.05
N SER A 209 -20.32 1.86 12.05
CA SER A 209 -21.73 2.24 11.88
C SER A 209 -21.89 3.42 10.93
N GLU A 210 -21.15 4.50 11.16
CA GLU A 210 -21.24 5.72 10.36
C GLU A 210 -20.68 5.50 8.94
N LEU A 211 -19.60 4.72 8.80
CA LEU A 211 -19.09 4.30 7.50
C LEU A 211 -20.13 3.47 6.73
N GLY A 212 -20.88 2.60 7.40
CA GLY A 212 -22.01 1.87 6.80
C GLY A 212 -23.11 2.80 6.28
N LYS A 213 -23.47 3.83 7.05
CA LYS A 213 -24.44 4.87 6.65
C LYS A 213 -23.92 5.73 5.49
N ALA A 214 -22.62 6.02 5.44
CA ALA A 214 -22.00 6.78 4.36
C ALA A 214 -21.90 5.94 3.06
N SER A 215 -21.54 4.67 3.18
CA SER A 215 -21.30 3.79 2.02
C SER A 215 -22.59 3.29 1.35
N SER A 216 -23.67 3.09 2.12
CA SER A 216 -24.98 2.67 1.61
C SER A 216 -25.77 3.77 0.89
N ARG A 217 -25.27 5.00 0.85
CA ARG A 217 -25.89 6.12 0.12
C ARG A 217 -25.48 6.11 -1.35
N ASP A 218 -26.48 6.38 -2.18
CA ASP A 218 -26.34 6.50 -3.64
C ASP A 218 -26.10 5.17 -4.39
N VAL A 219 -26.86 4.13 -4.01
CA VAL A 219 -26.93 2.83 -4.72
C VAL A 219 -27.45 2.97 -6.17
N LYS A 220 -27.71 4.19 -6.65
CA LYS A 220 -28.17 4.45 -8.02
C LYS A 220 -27.16 3.95 -9.07
N ASP A 221 -25.86 3.90 -8.72
CA ASP A 221 -24.78 3.45 -9.60
C ASP A 221 -24.26 2.03 -9.29
N ALA A 222 -25.16 1.07 -9.00
CA ALA A 222 -24.83 -0.33 -8.71
C ALA A 222 -24.01 -1.09 -9.79
N ALA A 223 -23.64 -0.43 -10.90
CA ALA A 223 -22.89 -1.02 -12.01
C ALA A 223 -21.36 -1.02 -11.81
N ILE A 224 -20.81 -0.12 -10.97
CA ILE A 224 -19.36 0.00 -10.75
C ILE A 224 -19.06 -0.37 -9.29
N PRO A 225 -18.10 -1.25 -8.97
CA PRO A 225 -17.68 -1.45 -7.58
C PRO A 225 -17.02 -0.19 -7.01
N TRP A 226 -17.41 0.20 -5.80
CA TRP A 226 -16.77 1.29 -5.06
C TRP A 226 -16.32 0.84 -3.67
N ILE A 227 -15.30 1.50 -3.15
CA ILE A 227 -14.95 1.46 -1.73
C ILE A 227 -15.19 2.83 -1.11
N THR A 228 -15.59 2.86 0.15
CA THR A 228 -15.67 4.10 0.95
C THR A 228 -14.73 3.94 2.13
N SER A 229 -13.79 4.85 2.32
CA SER A 229 -12.90 4.89 3.47
C SER A 229 -13.37 5.93 4.50
N SER A 230 -12.89 5.79 5.74
CA SER A 230 -13.06 6.79 6.79
C SER A 230 -11.73 7.13 7.43
N ASN A 231 -11.46 8.43 7.58
CA ASN A 231 -10.33 8.99 8.32
C ASN A 231 -10.82 10.06 9.33
N GLN A 232 -9.98 10.35 10.32
CA GLN A 232 -10.20 11.39 11.32
C GLN A 232 -9.36 12.62 10.97
N GLN A 233 -9.94 13.81 10.98
CA GLN A 233 -9.22 15.06 10.82
C GLN A 233 -9.29 15.84 12.13
N ILE A 234 -8.13 15.95 12.79
CA ILE A 234 -8.00 16.66 14.07
C ILE A 234 -8.02 18.16 13.80
N GLU A 235 -8.84 18.89 14.56
CA GLU A 235 -8.98 20.33 14.44
C GLU A 235 -7.61 21.05 14.62
N GLY A 236 -7.27 21.92 13.67
CA GLY A 236 -5.99 22.65 13.67
C GLY A 236 -4.80 21.94 13.03
N SER A 237 -4.83 20.61 12.84
CA SER A 237 -3.75 19.87 12.17
C SER A 237 -3.86 19.91 10.64
N GLY A 238 -5.10 19.93 10.12
CA GLY A 238 -5.39 19.86 8.68
C GLY A 238 -5.10 18.51 8.04
N ALA A 239 -4.23 17.68 8.62
CA ALA A 239 -3.90 16.34 8.15
C ALA A 239 -4.97 15.30 8.53
N GLU A 240 -5.19 14.35 7.63
CA GLU A 240 -6.01 13.16 7.86
C GLU A 240 -5.21 12.10 8.63
N HIS A 241 -5.82 11.56 9.67
CA HIS A 241 -5.26 10.54 10.55
C HIS A 241 -6.09 9.27 10.42
N ARG A 242 -5.41 8.12 10.45
CA ARG A 242 -6.08 6.82 10.50
C ARG A 242 -6.67 6.61 11.88
N TRP A 243 -7.78 5.89 11.94
CA TRP A 243 -8.37 5.48 13.20
C TRP A 243 -7.50 4.44 13.89
N LYS A 244 -7.51 4.42 15.22
CA LYS A 244 -6.97 3.28 15.96
C LYS A 244 -8.08 2.28 16.27
N GLN A 245 -7.75 1.00 16.22
CA GLN A 245 -8.62 -0.09 16.67
C GLN A 245 -7.92 -0.92 17.76
N PRO A 246 -8.68 -1.57 18.65
CA PRO A 246 -8.11 -2.50 19.61
C PRO A 246 -7.54 -3.73 18.91
N LEU A 247 -6.35 -4.11 19.34
CA LEU A 247 -5.74 -5.39 19.05
C LEU A 247 -5.57 -6.12 20.37
N VAL A 248 -6.27 -7.24 20.55
CA VAL A 248 -6.31 -8.00 21.79
C VAL A 248 -5.80 -9.41 21.55
N ALA A 249 -4.74 -9.80 22.24
CA ALA A 249 -4.28 -11.17 22.32
C ALA A 249 -4.61 -11.77 23.69
N THR A 250 -5.08 -13.01 23.69
CA THR A 250 -5.44 -13.75 24.90
C THR A 250 -4.76 -15.10 24.91
N GLN A 251 -4.16 -15.43 26.06
CA GLN A 251 -3.50 -16.70 26.29
C GLN A 251 -3.93 -17.25 27.65
N CYS A 252 -4.37 -18.50 27.69
CA CYS A 252 -4.84 -19.18 28.88
C CYS A 252 -3.96 -20.39 29.19
N ILE A 253 -3.79 -20.64 30.49
CA ILE A 253 -2.87 -21.65 31.00
C ILE A 253 -3.59 -22.44 32.08
N GLY A 254 -3.56 -23.77 31.96
CA GLY A 254 -4.03 -24.66 33.01
C GLY A 254 -3.11 -24.58 34.24
N GLY A 255 -3.73 -24.46 35.41
CA GLY A 255 -3.05 -24.48 36.69
C GLY A 255 -2.91 -25.91 37.23
N SER A 256 -1.80 -26.17 37.90
CA SER A 256 -1.54 -27.42 38.60
C SER A 256 -1.68 -27.21 40.11
N VAL A 257 -2.60 -27.95 40.74
CA VAL A 257 -2.83 -27.85 42.19
C VAL A 257 -1.84 -28.74 42.93
N HIS A 258 -0.95 -28.13 43.71
CA HIS A 258 0.04 -28.81 44.53
C HIS A 258 -0.36 -28.81 46.01
N ASN A 259 -0.27 -29.98 46.65
CA ASN A 259 -0.57 -30.17 48.08
C ASN A 259 -1.94 -29.61 48.52
N LYS A 260 -2.92 -29.56 47.61
CA LYS A 260 -4.27 -28.97 47.78
C LYS A 260 -4.31 -27.50 48.23
N THR A 261 -3.16 -26.86 48.38
CA THR A 261 -3.00 -25.56 49.06
C THR A 261 -2.40 -24.52 48.11
N LYS A 262 -1.64 -24.97 47.10
CA LYS A 262 -0.94 -24.10 46.14
C LYS A 262 -1.42 -24.35 44.72
N LEU A 263 -1.62 -23.27 43.96
CA LEU A 263 -1.95 -23.33 42.55
C LEU A 263 -0.83 -22.71 41.73
N GLN A 264 -0.22 -23.51 40.86
CA GLN A 264 0.94 -23.11 40.08
C GLN A 264 0.62 -23.10 38.59
N PHE A 265 0.97 -21.99 37.93
CA PHE A 265 0.87 -21.81 36.48
C PHE A 265 2.26 -21.62 35.90
N SER A 266 2.55 -22.28 34.78
CA SER A 266 3.81 -22.15 34.06
C SER A 266 3.53 -21.64 32.65
N LEU A 267 3.93 -20.40 32.38
CA LEU A 267 3.71 -19.71 31.11
C LEU A 267 4.98 -19.63 30.27
N SER A 268 4.89 -19.97 28.99
CA SER A 268 5.87 -19.51 28.01
C SER A 268 5.42 -18.15 27.47
N TYR A 269 6.19 -17.10 27.75
CA TYR A 269 5.82 -15.73 27.37
C TYR A 269 5.90 -15.57 25.83
N PRO A 270 4.78 -15.24 25.14
CA PRO A 270 4.72 -15.32 23.69
C PRO A 270 5.40 -14.15 22.96
N PHE A 271 5.65 -13.03 23.66
CA PHE A 271 6.13 -11.78 23.07
C PHE A 271 7.53 -11.35 23.56
N SER A 272 8.36 -12.30 24.02
CA SER A 272 9.69 -11.97 24.57
C SER A 272 10.70 -11.70 23.46
N THR A 273 11.26 -10.49 23.39
CA THR A 273 12.47 -10.20 22.60
C THR A 273 13.72 -10.27 23.50
N GLY A 274 14.88 -10.62 22.91
CA GLY A 274 16.17 -10.63 23.61
C GLY A 274 16.42 -11.80 24.60
N ILE A 275 17.18 -11.52 25.67
CA ILE A 275 17.81 -12.49 26.62
C ILE A 275 16.79 -13.41 27.33
N ARG A 276 15.49 -13.10 27.27
CA ARG A 276 14.39 -13.86 27.88
C ARG A 276 13.53 -14.67 26.89
N LYS A 277 14.01 -14.87 25.66
CA LYS A 277 13.39 -15.81 24.71
C LYS A 277 13.30 -17.19 25.36
N ASN A 278 12.10 -17.74 25.49
CA ASN A 278 11.79 -19.00 26.19
C ASN A 278 11.88 -18.98 27.73
N SER A 279 11.87 -17.82 28.38
CA SER A 279 11.75 -17.79 29.84
C SER A 279 10.34 -18.25 30.26
N MET A 280 10.30 -19.35 31.03
CA MET A 280 9.06 -19.84 31.63
C MET A 280 8.77 -19.01 32.88
N ILE A 281 7.72 -18.22 32.85
CA ILE A 281 7.26 -17.45 34.02
C ILE A 281 6.34 -18.37 34.83
N THR A 282 6.62 -18.49 36.12
CA THR A 282 5.79 -19.29 37.03
C THR A 282 5.02 -18.36 37.97
N PHE A 283 3.70 -18.50 38.00
CA PHE A 283 2.83 -17.83 38.97
C PHE A 283 2.39 -18.86 40.00
N THR A 284 2.51 -18.50 41.28
CA THR A 284 2.06 -19.35 42.38
C THR A 284 1.05 -18.57 43.21
N LEU A 285 -0.16 -19.10 43.32
CA LEU A 285 -1.20 -18.62 44.22
C LEU A 285 -1.28 -19.57 45.41
N ASP A 286 -0.99 -19.04 46.59
CA ASP A 286 -1.08 -19.75 47.87
C ASP A 286 -2.43 -19.43 48.56
N GLU A 287 -2.70 -20.06 49.70
CA GLU A 287 -3.97 -19.88 50.45
C GLU A 287 -4.22 -18.45 50.95
N GLU A 288 -3.17 -17.63 51.04
CA GLU A 288 -3.27 -16.20 51.36
C GLU A 288 -3.92 -15.39 50.23
N SER A 289 -4.01 -15.93 49.01
CA SER A 289 -4.76 -15.31 47.92
C SER A 289 -6.27 -15.49 48.14
N SER A 290 -6.96 -14.37 48.39
CA SER A 290 -8.43 -14.34 48.52
C SER A 290 -9.12 -14.94 47.29
N ALA A 291 -8.63 -14.62 46.08
CA ALA A 291 -9.20 -15.10 44.83
C ALA A 291 -9.16 -16.64 44.72
N PHE A 292 -8.04 -17.28 45.07
CA PHE A 292 -7.94 -18.75 45.00
C PHE A 292 -8.77 -19.43 46.07
N THR A 293 -8.75 -18.91 47.31
CA THR A 293 -9.51 -19.45 48.43
C THR A 293 -11.01 -19.35 48.20
N GLU A 294 -11.50 -18.23 47.66
CA GLU A 294 -12.91 -18.04 47.29
C GLU A 294 -13.34 -18.97 46.17
N LEU A 295 -12.55 -19.05 45.09
CA LEU A 295 -12.86 -19.95 43.98
C LEU A 295 -12.90 -21.39 44.47
N ARG A 296 -11.95 -21.82 45.31
CA ARG A 296 -11.92 -23.17 45.89
C ARG A 296 -13.15 -23.45 46.75
N ALA A 297 -13.61 -22.48 47.53
CA ALA A 297 -14.81 -22.63 48.36
C ALA A 297 -16.12 -22.72 47.55
N SER A 298 -16.18 -22.11 46.37
CA SER A 298 -17.38 -22.08 45.51
C SER A 298 -17.57 -23.38 44.72
N ASN A 299 -18.69 -24.09 44.88
CA ASN A 299 -18.96 -25.36 44.18
C ASN A 299 -19.39 -25.22 42.71
N SER A 300 -19.53 -24.00 42.19
CA SER A 300 -19.90 -23.74 40.80
C SER A 300 -18.71 -23.23 39.98
N SER A 301 -18.78 -23.38 38.66
CA SER A 301 -17.87 -22.67 37.76
C SER A 301 -17.98 -21.15 37.98
N ASP A 302 -16.84 -20.49 38.16
CA ASP A 302 -16.77 -19.08 38.55
C ASP A 302 -15.42 -18.47 38.12
N TYR A 303 -15.23 -17.16 38.33
CA TYR A 303 -14.01 -16.45 37.97
C TYR A 303 -13.59 -15.42 39.02
N ARG A 304 -12.31 -15.03 39.00
CA ARG A 304 -11.77 -13.89 39.75
C ARG A 304 -10.77 -13.13 38.89
N VAL A 305 -10.78 -11.80 38.99
CA VAL A 305 -9.70 -10.96 38.46
C VAL A 305 -8.58 -10.94 39.50
N LEU A 306 -7.33 -11.15 39.09
CA LEU A 306 -6.19 -11.07 39.99
C LEU A 306 -5.53 -9.70 39.85
N ASP A 307 -5.09 -9.14 40.96
CA ASP A 307 -4.23 -7.97 40.95
C ASP A 307 -2.77 -8.44 40.89
N PHE A 308 -2.18 -8.42 39.69
CA PHE A 308 -0.76 -8.73 39.53
C PHE A 308 0.08 -7.45 39.65
N PRO A 309 1.25 -7.51 40.31
CA PRO A 309 2.17 -6.38 40.32
C PRO A 309 2.55 -5.99 38.89
N GLN A 310 2.31 -4.74 38.52
CA GLN A 310 2.78 -4.20 37.24
C GLN A 310 4.29 -3.93 37.37
N TYR A 311 5.10 -4.71 36.66
CA TYR A 311 6.55 -4.50 36.58
C TYR A 311 6.88 -3.58 35.39
N GLU A 312 8.05 -2.94 35.44
CA GLU A 312 8.67 -2.30 34.27
C GLU A 312 8.81 -3.38 33.16
N ASP A 313 8.36 -3.08 31.94
CA ASP A 313 8.22 -4.00 30.79
C ASP A 313 7.09 -5.06 30.84
N TRP A 314 6.15 -4.93 31.78
CA TRP A 314 4.98 -5.82 31.85
C TRP A 314 3.90 -5.44 30.82
N LEU A 315 3.83 -6.21 29.72
CA LEU A 315 2.85 -5.99 28.63
C LEU A 315 1.46 -6.58 28.89
N VAL A 316 1.23 -7.22 30.04
CA VAL A 316 -0.08 -7.79 30.35
C VAL A 316 -1.02 -6.67 30.74
N SER A 317 -2.05 -6.51 29.92
CA SER A 317 -3.12 -5.53 30.04
C SER A 317 -4.11 -5.87 31.15
N GLY A 318 -4.36 -7.15 31.37
CA GLY A 318 -5.32 -7.63 32.35
C GLY A 318 -5.25 -9.15 32.49
N ASN A 319 -5.96 -9.70 33.47
CA ASN A 319 -5.95 -11.14 33.70
C ASN A 319 -7.27 -11.61 34.32
N VAL A 320 -7.62 -12.87 34.08
CA VAL A 320 -8.80 -13.51 34.65
C VAL A 320 -8.47 -14.96 35.02
N LEU A 321 -8.72 -15.33 36.27
CA LEU A 321 -8.62 -16.69 36.77
C LEU A 321 -9.99 -17.35 36.73
N PHE A 322 -10.13 -18.40 35.93
CA PHE A 322 -11.33 -19.22 35.85
C PHE A 322 -11.19 -20.48 36.71
N ALA A 323 -12.27 -20.85 37.38
CA ALA A 323 -12.47 -22.17 37.95
C ALA A 323 -13.60 -22.85 37.18
N THR A 324 -13.31 -23.97 36.52
CA THR A 324 -14.27 -24.73 35.73
C THR A 324 -14.46 -26.11 36.34
N THR A 325 -15.71 -26.52 36.46
CA THR A 325 -16.08 -27.86 36.94
C THR A 325 -16.37 -28.74 35.73
N VAL A 326 -15.63 -29.83 35.56
CA VAL A 326 -15.79 -30.76 34.43
C VAL A 326 -16.44 -32.05 34.94
N GLU A 327 -17.60 -32.39 34.41
CA GLU A 327 -18.26 -33.67 34.64
C GLU A 327 -17.83 -34.65 33.54
N LEU A 328 -16.82 -35.49 33.82
CA LEU A 328 -16.43 -36.54 32.89
C LEU A 328 -17.41 -37.72 33.00
N PRO A 329 -17.80 -38.37 31.87
CA PRO A 329 -18.83 -39.42 31.85
C PRO A 329 -18.57 -40.65 32.73
N HIS A 330 -17.36 -40.79 33.30
CA HIS A 330 -16.91 -41.98 34.04
C HIS A 330 -16.35 -41.66 35.43
N ASP A 331 -16.35 -40.40 35.87
CA ASP A 331 -15.87 -40.04 37.21
C ASP A 331 -17.04 -39.87 38.20
N GLU A 332 -16.92 -40.50 39.37
CA GLU A 332 -17.91 -40.35 40.46
C GLU A 332 -17.91 -38.95 41.09
N LYS A 333 -16.90 -38.11 40.79
CA LYS A 333 -16.78 -36.76 41.32
C LYS A 333 -16.28 -35.80 40.23
N PRO A 334 -16.91 -34.62 40.07
CA PRO A 334 -16.42 -33.63 39.13
C PRO A 334 -15.04 -33.13 39.55
N GLU A 335 -14.10 -33.12 38.60
CA GLU A 335 -12.78 -32.54 38.80
C GLU A 335 -12.82 -31.03 38.53
N ARG A 336 -12.10 -30.25 39.35
CA ARG A 336 -11.99 -28.81 39.15
C ARG A 336 -10.69 -28.46 38.47
N HIS A 337 -10.81 -27.73 37.38
CA HIS A 337 -9.69 -27.17 36.65
C HIS A 337 -9.63 -25.66 36.87
N TYR A 338 -8.44 -25.15 37.15
CA TYR A 338 -8.18 -23.72 37.24
C TYR A 338 -7.43 -23.29 35.99
N THR A 339 -7.85 -22.19 35.38
CA THR A 339 -7.24 -21.67 34.15
C THR A 339 -6.97 -20.18 34.31
N LEU A 340 -5.71 -19.77 34.22
CA LEU A 340 -5.31 -18.37 34.24
C LEU A 340 -5.22 -17.86 32.81
N CYS A 341 -6.00 -16.84 32.48
CA CYS A 341 -5.97 -16.16 31.20
C CYS A 341 -5.31 -14.79 31.33
N LEU A 342 -4.27 -14.56 30.54
CA LEU A 342 -3.60 -13.28 30.38
C LEU A 342 -4.11 -12.59 29.12
N ILE A 343 -4.34 -11.28 29.26
CA ILE A 343 -4.84 -10.42 28.20
C ILE A 343 -3.75 -9.41 27.87
N PHE A 344 -3.49 -9.25 26.58
CA PHE A 344 -2.57 -8.26 26.03
C PHE A 344 -3.39 -7.41 25.06
N ALA A 345 -3.43 -6.11 25.26
CA ALA A 345 -4.26 -5.21 24.49
C ALA A 345 -3.49 -3.94 24.15
N ARG A 346 -3.64 -3.48 22.91
CA ARG A 346 -3.05 -2.23 22.45
C ARG A 346 -3.93 -1.53 21.42
N TRP A 347 -3.71 -0.24 21.26
CA TRP A 347 -4.20 0.50 20.11
C TRP A 347 -3.29 0.27 18.90
N SER A 348 -3.90 0.12 17.73
CA SER A 348 -3.18 0.01 16.46
C SER A 348 -3.86 0.80 15.37
N GLU A 349 -3.09 1.56 14.60
CA GLU A 349 -3.58 2.32 13.45
C GLU A 349 -4.11 1.38 12.37
N ALA A 350 -5.32 1.68 11.89
CA ALA A 350 -5.99 0.91 10.88
C ALA A 350 -6.67 1.80 9.85
N SER A 351 -6.44 1.49 8.60
CA SER A 351 -7.25 2.02 7.50
C SER A 351 -8.58 1.28 7.50
N MET A 352 -9.72 1.98 7.40
CA MET A 352 -11.05 1.37 7.38
C MET A 352 -11.79 1.71 6.10
N TRP A 353 -12.42 0.70 5.50
CA TRP A 353 -13.21 0.86 4.29
C TRP A 353 -14.38 -0.14 4.20
N ILE A 354 -15.41 0.19 3.42
CA ILE A 354 -16.50 -0.73 3.03
C ILE A 354 -16.47 -0.89 1.51
N GLN A 355 -16.79 -2.08 1.00
CA GLN A 355 -16.82 -2.39 -0.44
C GLN A 355 -18.24 -2.73 -0.94
N GLU A 356 -18.89 -1.79 -1.63
CA GLU A 356 -20.22 -1.99 -2.22
C GLU A 356 -20.13 -2.22 -3.75
N PRO A 357 -21.18 -2.76 -4.42
CA PRO A 357 -22.49 -3.20 -3.92
C PRO A 357 -22.52 -4.67 -3.44
N THR A 358 -21.38 -5.36 -3.45
CA THR A 358 -21.35 -6.82 -3.25
C THR A 358 -21.22 -7.24 -1.78
N ARG A 359 -20.71 -6.38 -0.90
CA ARG A 359 -20.48 -6.69 0.53
C ARG A 359 -20.60 -5.45 1.43
N SER A 360 -21.66 -5.37 2.23
CA SER A 360 -21.82 -4.34 3.29
C SER A 360 -20.90 -4.55 4.51
N ARG A 361 -19.68 -5.04 4.31
CA ARG A 361 -18.73 -5.38 5.37
C ARG A 361 -17.68 -4.28 5.47
N THR A 362 -17.41 -3.84 6.69
CA THR A 362 -16.28 -2.96 6.98
C THR A 362 -15.04 -3.82 7.08
N PHE A 363 -14.08 -3.52 6.21
CA PHE A 363 -12.73 -4.02 6.23
C PHE A 363 -11.87 -3.00 6.99
N SER A 364 -10.99 -3.50 7.83
CA SER A 364 -9.89 -2.71 8.34
C SER A 364 -8.58 -3.38 7.96
N HIS A 365 -7.52 -2.61 7.82
CA HIS A 365 -6.18 -3.14 7.66
C HIS A 365 -5.23 -2.47 8.65
N VAL A 366 -4.74 -3.28 9.58
CA VAL A 366 -3.71 -2.92 10.55
C VAL A 366 -2.39 -2.74 9.81
N LYS A 367 -1.67 -1.65 10.10
CA LYS A 367 -0.45 -1.28 9.36
C LYS A 367 0.65 -2.37 9.40
N GLU A 368 1.07 -2.79 8.19
CA GLU A 368 2.36 -3.32 7.67
C GLU A 368 3.22 -4.34 8.44
N GLU A 369 2.95 -4.68 9.71
CA GLU A 369 3.71 -5.69 10.45
C GLU A 369 2.83 -6.91 10.80
N PRO A 370 3.41 -8.12 10.90
CA PRO A 370 2.69 -9.26 11.45
C PRO A 370 2.15 -8.92 12.84
N ILE A 371 0.88 -9.26 13.11
CA ILE A 371 0.20 -8.98 14.39
C ILE A 371 1.08 -9.28 15.62
N LEU A 372 1.84 -10.37 15.60
CA LEU A 372 2.70 -10.80 16.70
C LEU A 372 3.86 -9.83 16.97
N GLU A 373 4.51 -9.33 15.92
CA GLU A 373 5.61 -8.36 16.02
C GLU A 373 5.10 -6.99 16.50
N SER A 374 3.83 -6.68 16.23
CA SER A 374 3.22 -5.44 16.70
C SER A 374 3.16 -5.37 18.23
N PHE A 375 3.04 -6.48 18.97
CA PHE A 375 3.03 -6.45 20.44
C PHE A 375 4.43 -6.21 21.04
N GLU A 376 5.50 -6.26 20.25
CA GLU A 376 6.88 -6.10 20.71
C GLU A 376 7.34 -4.62 20.70
N LYS A 377 6.60 -3.71 20.06
CA LYS A 377 7.01 -2.30 19.87
C LYS A 377 6.15 -1.32 20.67
N ASN A 378 6.80 -0.27 21.21
CA ASN A 378 6.20 0.91 21.86
C ASN A 378 5.22 0.63 23.02
N SER A 379 5.61 1.01 24.23
CA SER A 379 4.75 0.92 25.42
C SER A 379 3.59 1.93 25.45
N THR A 380 3.64 2.98 24.62
CA THR A 380 2.68 4.10 24.68
C THR A 380 1.28 3.79 24.17
N ASP A 381 1.09 2.69 23.43
CA ASP A 381 -0.23 2.31 22.91
C ASP A 381 -0.84 1.11 23.66
N ILE A 382 -0.18 0.61 24.71
CA ILE A 382 -0.70 -0.50 25.53
C ILE A 382 -1.92 -0.02 26.31
N ILE A 383 -2.94 -0.88 26.35
CA ILE A 383 -4.19 -0.64 27.07
C ILE A 383 -4.13 -1.44 28.37
N TYR A 384 -4.02 -0.78 29.51
CA TYR A 384 -4.12 -1.38 30.84
C TYR A 384 -5.57 -1.41 31.30
N MET A 385 -6.00 -2.52 31.90
CA MET A 385 -7.36 -2.75 32.37
C MET A 385 -7.33 -2.96 33.88
N ASP A 386 -7.90 -2.02 34.62
CA ASP A 386 -8.05 -2.17 36.06
C ASP A 386 -9.16 -3.20 36.38
N ASP A 387 -9.09 -3.78 37.57
CA ASP A 387 -10.03 -4.79 38.09
C ASP A 387 -11.50 -4.36 37.95
N LYS A 388 -11.81 -3.12 38.33
CA LYS A 388 -13.16 -2.56 38.25
C LYS A 388 -13.68 -2.43 36.82
N TRP A 389 -12.80 -2.21 35.85
CA TRP A 389 -13.20 -2.15 34.44
C TRP A 389 -13.55 -3.55 33.93
N LEU A 390 -12.71 -4.54 34.23
CA LEU A 390 -12.96 -5.95 33.92
C LEU A 390 -14.26 -6.44 34.57
N ASP A 391 -14.48 -6.11 35.84
CA ASP A 391 -15.73 -6.42 36.54
C ASP A 391 -16.94 -5.72 35.89
N GLY A 392 -16.77 -4.46 35.48
CA GLY A 392 -17.79 -3.67 34.79
C GLY A 392 -18.25 -4.29 33.47
N ILE A 393 -17.32 -4.74 32.62
CA ILE A 393 -17.65 -5.38 31.34
C ILE A 393 -18.10 -6.83 31.49
N SER A 394 -17.83 -7.46 32.63
CA SER A 394 -18.27 -8.82 32.93
C SER A 394 -19.72 -8.86 33.45
N SER A 395 -20.21 -7.78 34.05
CA SER A 395 -21.48 -7.76 34.79
C SER A 395 -22.68 -7.36 33.92
N PHE A 396 -23.73 -8.19 33.93
CA PHE A 396 -25.00 -7.95 33.24
C PHE A 396 -26.17 -7.98 34.22
N SER A 397 -27.35 -7.51 33.78
CA SER A 397 -28.53 -7.43 34.66
C SER A 397 -28.93 -8.78 35.29
N ASN A 398 -28.67 -9.90 34.62
CA ASN A 398 -29.09 -11.25 35.02
C ASN A 398 -27.93 -12.26 35.17
N GLY A 399 -26.66 -11.81 35.17
CA GLY A 399 -25.53 -12.72 35.28
C GLY A 399 -24.17 -12.08 34.96
N SER A 400 -23.13 -12.91 34.88
CA SER A 400 -21.80 -12.48 34.46
C SER A 400 -21.36 -13.23 33.20
N PHE A 401 -20.82 -12.49 32.23
CA PHE A 401 -20.30 -13.07 31.00
C PHE A 401 -19.09 -13.97 31.26
N PHE A 402 -18.17 -13.57 32.14
CA PHE A 402 -17.02 -14.39 32.51
C PHE A 402 -17.46 -15.69 33.21
N ARG A 403 -18.51 -15.62 34.04
CA ARG A 403 -19.11 -16.84 34.59
C ARG A 403 -19.71 -17.74 33.51
N SER A 404 -20.41 -17.18 32.53
CA SER A 404 -20.94 -17.96 31.40
C SER A 404 -19.83 -18.60 30.56
N ILE A 405 -18.68 -17.94 30.37
CA ILE A 405 -17.50 -18.56 29.75
C ILE A 405 -17.03 -19.75 30.57
N ALA A 406 -16.91 -19.59 31.90
CA ALA A 406 -16.45 -20.66 32.79
C ALA A 406 -17.37 -21.89 32.74
N GLU A 407 -18.69 -21.67 32.75
CA GLU A 407 -19.70 -22.72 32.66
C GLU A 407 -19.66 -23.42 31.28
N PHE A 408 -19.65 -22.65 30.19
CA PHE A 408 -19.67 -23.19 28.83
C PHE A 408 -18.38 -23.93 28.47
N CYS A 409 -17.22 -23.33 28.73
CA CYS A 409 -15.93 -23.95 28.46
C CYS A 409 -15.60 -25.11 29.41
N GLY A 410 -16.26 -25.19 30.59
CA GLY A 410 -16.21 -26.38 31.44
C GLY A 410 -16.95 -27.58 30.85
N SER A 411 -17.95 -27.33 29.99
CA SER A 411 -18.75 -28.37 29.33
C SER A 411 -18.25 -28.79 27.94
N ASP A 412 -17.37 -27.99 27.32
CA ASP A 412 -16.89 -28.19 25.95
C ASP A 412 -15.39 -28.57 25.93
N VAL A 413 -15.05 -29.67 25.25
CA VAL A 413 -13.68 -30.26 25.19
C VAL A 413 -12.74 -29.47 24.25
N ARG A 414 -13.16 -28.28 23.76
CA ARG A 414 -12.38 -27.51 22.79
C ARG A 414 -11.17 -26.85 23.45
N ARG A 415 -9.98 -27.20 22.96
CA ARG A 415 -8.73 -26.49 23.26
C ARG A 415 -8.93 -24.99 22.97
N ASN A 416 -8.49 -24.14 23.90
CA ASN A 416 -8.50 -22.67 23.79
C ASN A 416 -9.90 -22.02 23.83
N CYS A 417 -10.90 -22.68 24.43
CA CYS A 417 -12.25 -22.14 24.57
C CYS A 417 -12.25 -20.80 25.35
N GLN A 418 -11.65 -20.74 26.54
CA GLN A 418 -11.62 -19.51 27.33
C GLN A 418 -10.87 -18.39 26.60
N GLU A 419 -9.74 -18.70 25.95
CA GLU A 419 -8.96 -17.71 25.19
C GLU A 419 -9.82 -17.03 24.14
N ARG A 420 -10.50 -17.82 23.31
CA ARG A 420 -11.29 -17.30 22.20
C ARG A 420 -12.41 -16.38 22.68
N TYR A 421 -13.23 -16.82 23.64
CA TYR A 421 -14.37 -16.02 24.09
C TYR A 421 -13.95 -14.80 24.90
N LEU A 422 -12.85 -14.90 25.66
CA LEU A 422 -12.29 -13.75 26.36
C LEU A 422 -11.76 -12.70 25.37
N GLY A 423 -11.00 -13.14 24.36
CA GLY A 423 -10.45 -12.25 23.33
C GLY A 423 -11.55 -11.54 22.53
N LEU A 424 -12.61 -12.26 22.16
CA LEU A 424 -13.78 -11.70 21.50
C LEU A 424 -14.46 -10.63 22.37
N HIS A 425 -14.83 -10.96 23.61
CA HIS A 425 -15.58 -10.07 24.49
C HIS A 425 -14.81 -8.79 24.83
N ILE A 426 -13.53 -8.91 25.14
CA ILE A 426 -12.70 -7.75 25.48
C ILE A 426 -12.52 -6.85 24.26
N THR A 427 -12.30 -7.43 23.08
CA THR A 427 -12.18 -6.66 21.84
C THR A 427 -13.45 -5.87 21.55
N ASP A 428 -14.62 -6.50 21.69
CA ASP A 428 -15.91 -5.83 21.50
C ASP A 428 -16.12 -4.72 22.53
N ALA A 429 -15.85 -4.99 23.81
CA ALA A 429 -15.98 -3.99 24.87
C ALA A 429 -15.10 -2.75 24.63
N ILE A 430 -13.85 -2.92 24.19
CA ILE A 430 -12.98 -1.79 23.83
C ILE A 430 -13.48 -1.09 22.56
N SER A 431 -13.97 -1.85 21.57
CA SER A 431 -14.51 -1.27 20.31
C SER A 431 -15.79 -0.45 20.52
N GLN A 432 -16.52 -0.73 21.59
CA GLN A 432 -17.67 0.04 22.03
C GLN A 432 -17.30 1.29 22.85
N ALA A 433 -16.09 1.36 23.40
CA ALA A 433 -15.59 2.53 24.11
C ALA A 433 -15.39 3.67 23.10
N GLY A 434 -16.39 4.54 22.96
CA GLY A 434 -16.36 5.68 22.02
C GLY A 434 -17.66 5.95 21.26
N ASN A 435 -18.67 5.08 21.35
CA ASN A 435 -19.97 5.40 20.75
C ASN A 435 -20.65 6.51 21.56
N ASN A 436 -20.63 7.76 21.09
CA ASN A 436 -21.25 8.89 21.83
C ASN A 436 -22.79 8.89 21.71
N VAL A 437 -23.36 8.26 20.68
CA VAL A 437 -24.80 8.36 20.35
C VAL A 437 -25.67 7.59 21.35
N SER A 438 -25.14 6.52 21.95
CA SER A 438 -25.79 5.78 23.04
C SER A 438 -25.37 6.24 24.44
N TRP A 439 -24.50 7.26 24.57
CA TRP A 439 -23.80 7.56 25.83
C TRP A 439 -23.77 9.07 26.14
N PRO A 440 -24.89 9.68 26.56
CA PRO A 440 -24.92 11.10 26.93
C PRO A 440 -24.02 11.49 28.13
N ASN A 441 -23.41 10.51 28.81
CA ASN A 441 -22.54 10.70 29.98
C ASN A 441 -21.05 10.36 29.74
N TYR A 442 -20.61 10.12 28.49
CA TYR A 442 -19.16 10.03 28.22
C TYR A 442 -18.53 11.42 28.41
N HIS A 443 -18.03 11.67 29.61
CA HIS A 443 -17.26 12.86 29.92
C HIS A 443 -15.78 12.53 29.72
N ALA A 444 -15.17 13.10 28.68
CA ALA A 444 -13.73 13.28 28.69
C ALA A 444 -13.34 13.96 30.01
N GLU A 445 -12.25 13.54 30.66
CA GLU A 445 -11.85 14.14 31.95
C GLU A 445 -11.45 15.62 31.79
N THR A 446 -11.28 16.10 30.56
CA THR A 446 -11.22 17.52 30.24
C THR A 446 -12.56 18.17 30.55
N SER A 447 -12.53 19.03 31.56
CA SER A 447 -13.64 19.88 31.97
C SER A 447 -14.26 20.52 30.73
N ARG A 448 -15.59 20.55 30.65
CA ARG A 448 -16.38 21.41 29.75
C ARG A 448 -15.87 22.87 29.86
N LEU A 449 -14.79 23.20 29.18
CA LEU A 449 -14.70 24.48 28.49
C LEU A 449 -15.56 24.29 27.24
N ASP A 450 -16.40 25.27 26.93
CA ASP A 450 -17.26 25.33 25.74
C ASP A 450 -16.48 25.38 24.40
N ASP A 451 -15.24 24.91 24.38
CA ASP A 451 -14.31 24.85 23.26
C ASP A 451 -13.78 23.40 23.10
N ALA A 452 -14.68 22.42 23.22
CA ALA A 452 -14.35 21.02 22.94
C ALA A 452 -13.99 20.91 21.47
N THR A 453 -12.69 20.84 21.17
CA THR A 453 -12.17 20.60 19.82
C THR A 453 -12.91 19.40 19.23
N GLN A 454 -13.61 19.63 18.12
CA GLN A 454 -14.39 18.60 17.46
C GLN A 454 -13.59 18.05 16.31
N ASP A 455 -13.32 16.76 16.33
CA ASP A 455 -12.67 16.11 15.21
C ASP A 455 -13.69 15.89 14.09
N LYS A 456 -13.27 16.18 12.86
CA LYS A 456 -14.09 15.95 11.67
C LYS A 456 -13.86 14.54 11.16
N ILE A 457 -14.95 13.86 10.79
CA ILE A 457 -14.85 12.60 10.07
C ILE A 457 -14.78 12.92 8.57
N VAL A 458 -13.80 12.34 7.89
CA VAL A 458 -13.63 12.47 6.44
C VAL A 458 -13.96 11.13 5.81
N TYR A 459 -14.94 11.13 4.91
CA TYR A 459 -15.29 9.98 4.09
C TYR A 459 -14.79 10.20 2.67
N THR A 460 -14.04 9.23 2.15
CA THR A 460 -13.51 9.29 0.80
C THR A 460 -14.00 8.08 0.02
N ARG A 461 -14.69 8.30 -1.10
CA ARG A 461 -15.15 7.22 -1.97
C ARG A 461 -14.15 6.99 -3.09
N TYR A 462 -13.96 5.74 -3.48
CA TYR A 462 -13.12 5.37 -4.61
C TYR A 462 -13.87 4.42 -5.53
N HIS A 463 -13.75 4.62 -6.84
CA HIS A 463 -14.29 3.72 -7.86
C HIS A 463 -13.19 2.87 -8.46
N TYR A 464 -13.47 1.58 -8.68
CA TYR A 464 -12.56 0.71 -9.40
C TYR A 464 -12.77 0.86 -10.91
N THR A 465 -11.99 1.74 -11.53
CA THR A 465 -12.20 2.12 -12.94
C THR A 465 -10.89 2.38 -13.68
N TYR A 466 -10.94 2.61 -14.99
CA TYR A 466 -9.78 3.02 -15.78
C TYR A 466 -9.69 4.55 -15.80
N ALA A 467 -8.54 5.13 -15.49
CA ALA A 467 -8.36 6.58 -15.55
C ALA A 467 -6.95 7.03 -15.98
N TYR A 468 -6.84 8.29 -16.37
CA TYR A 468 -5.58 8.96 -16.73
C TYR A 468 -5.13 9.91 -15.61
N ARG A 469 -4.11 9.56 -14.81
CA ARG A 469 -3.54 10.43 -13.76
C ARG A 469 -2.02 10.27 -13.69
N PHE A 470 -1.31 11.35 -13.40
CA PHE A 470 0.15 11.32 -13.30
C PHE A 470 0.67 10.52 -12.10
N GLU A 471 -0.07 10.53 -11.00
CA GLU A 471 0.33 9.97 -9.71
C GLU A 471 0.17 8.44 -9.64
N SER A 472 -0.48 7.82 -10.62
CA SER A 472 -0.79 6.39 -10.58
C SER A 472 0.40 5.49 -10.89
N SER A 473 1.49 6.04 -11.44
CA SER A 473 2.71 5.27 -11.70
C SER A 473 3.89 6.21 -11.93
N PHE A 474 5.05 5.83 -11.41
CA PHE A 474 6.32 6.48 -11.74
C PHE A 474 6.63 6.44 -13.25
N GLY A 475 6.10 5.45 -13.98
CA GLY A 475 6.32 5.32 -15.42
C GLY A 475 5.66 6.42 -16.26
N ILE A 476 4.60 7.06 -15.76
CA ILE A 476 3.83 8.06 -16.51
C ILE A 476 4.61 9.38 -16.61
N PRO A 477 5.10 9.98 -15.50
CA PRO A 477 5.98 11.15 -15.57
C PRO A 477 7.23 10.90 -16.44
N LEU A 478 7.79 9.69 -16.36
CA LEU A 478 8.93 9.28 -17.20
C LEU A 478 8.55 9.30 -18.70
N ALA A 479 7.41 8.73 -19.06
CA ALA A 479 6.91 8.73 -20.43
C ALA A 479 6.68 10.15 -20.97
N PHE A 480 6.10 11.04 -20.17
CA PHE A 480 5.91 12.44 -20.54
C PHE A 480 7.23 13.22 -20.63
N SER A 481 8.19 12.94 -19.76
CA SER A 481 9.54 13.55 -19.82
C SER A 481 10.26 13.18 -21.11
N PHE A 482 10.10 11.93 -21.55
CA PHE A 482 10.64 11.44 -22.80
C PHE A 482 9.97 12.05 -24.02
N LEU A 483 8.63 12.15 -23.99
CA LEU A 483 7.86 12.85 -25.01
C LEU A 483 8.30 14.31 -25.12
N LEU A 484 8.54 14.97 -23.99
CA LEU A 484 9.04 16.34 -23.94
C LEU A 484 10.45 16.44 -24.54
N ALA A 485 11.34 15.48 -24.25
CA ALA A 485 12.67 15.43 -24.83
C ALA A 485 12.63 15.25 -26.36
N HIS A 486 11.73 14.40 -26.87
CA HIS A 486 11.49 14.27 -28.32
C HIS A 486 11.01 15.58 -28.92
N VAL A 487 9.97 16.22 -28.35
CA VAL A 487 9.47 17.52 -28.82
C VAL A 487 10.57 18.58 -28.82
N LEU A 488 11.41 18.62 -27.77
CA LEU A 488 12.53 19.56 -27.68
C LEU A 488 13.56 19.30 -28.79
N LEU A 489 13.87 18.05 -29.12
CA LEU A 489 14.75 17.73 -30.25
C LEU A 489 14.14 18.17 -31.59
N VAL A 490 12.85 17.95 -31.81
CA VAL A 490 12.16 18.42 -33.02
C VAL A 490 12.24 19.95 -33.11
N LEU A 491 12.01 20.67 -32.02
CA LEU A 491 12.09 22.14 -32.00
C LEU A 491 13.50 22.63 -32.27
N ILE A 492 14.52 22.02 -31.65
CA ILE A 492 15.94 22.35 -31.91
C ILE A 492 16.27 22.09 -33.38
N HIS A 493 15.83 20.96 -33.93
CA HIS A 493 16.05 20.62 -35.32
C HIS A 493 15.39 21.63 -36.27
N LEU A 494 14.14 22.01 -35.99
CA LEU A 494 13.40 23.00 -36.78
C LEU A 494 14.06 24.39 -36.72
N ILE A 495 14.51 24.84 -35.54
CA ILE A 495 15.28 26.08 -35.40
C ILE A 495 16.59 26.00 -36.20
N THR A 496 17.26 24.85 -36.18
CA THR A 496 18.52 24.63 -36.92
C THR A 496 18.29 24.70 -38.42
N ILE A 497 17.20 24.12 -38.92
CA ILE A 497 16.81 24.21 -40.34
C ILE A 497 16.49 25.66 -40.72
N VAL A 498 15.65 26.35 -39.95
CA VAL A 498 15.23 27.73 -40.25
C VAL A 498 16.40 28.72 -40.16
N GLY A 499 17.33 28.51 -39.22
CA GLY A 499 18.52 29.35 -39.04
C GLY A 499 19.68 29.03 -39.98
N SER A 500 19.61 27.92 -40.73
CA SER A 500 20.63 27.57 -41.72
C SER A 500 20.56 28.53 -42.91
N LYS A 501 21.73 28.97 -43.39
CA LYS A 501 21.84 29.78 -44.62
C LYS A 501 21.35 29.04 -45.87
N ASP A 502 21.36 27.71 -45.80
CA ASP A 502 20.81 26.80 -46.79
C ASP A 502 19.72 25.97 -46.10
N PRO A 503 18.49 26.51 -45.94
CA PRO A 503 17.44 25.86 -45.15
C PRO A 503 16.94 24.57 -45.81
N TRP A 504 17.03 24.50 -47.15
CA TRP A 504 16.66 23.35 -47.96
C TRP A 504 17.58 23.34 -49.19
N LEU A 505 18.82 22.86 -49.03
CA LEU A 505 19.60 22.41 -50.19
C LEU A 505 18.98 21.10 -50.66
N GLY A 506 17.88 21.21 -51.42
CA GLY A 506 17.33 20.11 -52.20
C GLY A 506 18.43 19.57 -53.08
N SER A 507 18.96 18.39 -52.74
CA SER A 507 20.02 17.78 -53.52
C SER A 507 19.93 16.29 -53.36
N ASP A 508 19.51 15.61 -54.43
CA ASP A 508 19.80 14.24 -54.92
C ASP A 508 19.95 13.06 -53.92
N TRP A 509 19.79 13.25 -52.62
CA TRP A 509 20.15 12.34 -51.52
C TRP A 509 19.20 12.46 -50.30
N ASP A 510 17.97 12.90 -50.54
CA ASP A 510 17.03 13.30 -49.48
C ASP A 510 16.37 12.10 -48.77
N ASN A 511 16.55 10.89 -49.29
CA ASN A 511 16.06 9.67 -48.64
C ASN A 511 17.18 8.62 -48.46
N PHE A 512 16.94 7.69 -47.53
CA PHE A 512 17.88 6.60 -47.24
C PHE A 512 18.18 5.71 -48.46
N GLY A 513 17.22 5.56 -49.38
CA GLY A 513 17.39 4.80 -50.62
C GLY A 513 18.45 5.42 -51.54
N ASP A 514 18.44 6.73 -51.69
CA ASP A 514 19.43 7.46 -52.50
C ASP A 514 20.83 7.34 -51.88
N MET A 515 20.93 7.43 -50.55
CA MET A 515 22.20 7.14 -49.85
C MET A 515 22.67 5.71 -50.02
N LEU A 516 21.76 4.74 -50.03
CA LEU A 516 22.09 3.32 -50.23
C LEU A 516 22.57 3.08 -51.67
N VAL A 517 21.90 3.68 -52.67
CA VAL A 517 22.32 3.62 -54.07
C VAL A 517 23.69 4.27 -54.24
N LEU A 518 23.93 5.42 -53.60
CA LEU A 518 25.25 6.07 -53.60
C LEU A 518 26.32 5.17 -52.97
N ALA A 519 26.03 4.54 -51.84
CA ALA A 519 26.95 3.63 -51.17
C ALA A 519 27.26 2.40 -52.03
N LEU A 520 26.27 1.84 -52.73
CA LEU A 520 26.44 0.72 -53.65
C LEU A 520 27.20 1.12 -54.93
N ALA A 521 27.05 2.36 -55.39
CA ALA A 521 27.75 2.90 -56.55
C ALA A 521 29.18 3.39 -56.24
N SER A 522 29.55 3.49 -54.97
CA SER A 522 30.87 3.95 -54.54
C SER A 522 31.92 2.86 -54.70
N LYS A 523 33.09 3.22 -55.26
CA LYS A 523 34.22 2.29 -55.45
C LYS A 523 34.79 1.85 -54.08
N PRO A 524 35.25 0.60 -53.92
CA PRO A 524 35.92 0.17 -52.71
C PRO A 524 37.20 1.01 -52.49
N PRO A 525 37.59 1.26 -51.23
CA PRO A 525 38.76 2.09 -50.93
C PRO A 525 40.03 1.52 -51.58
N GLU A 526 40.81 2.38 -52.22
CA GLU A 526 42.08 1.98 -52.85
C GLU A 526 42.99 1.26 -51.84
N GLY A 527 43.42 0.05 -52.22
CA GLY A 527 44.22 -0.86 -51.38
C GLY A 527 43.58 -2.22 -51.07
N THR A 528 42.32 -2.47 -51.45
CA THR A 528 41.69 -3.81 -51.26
C THR A 528 41.89 -4.78 -52.42
N ASN A 529 42.46 -4.34 -53.54
CA ASN A 529 42.72 -5.18 -54.71
C ASN A 529 44.11 -5.82 -54.73
N ASP A 530 44.99 -5.43 -53.79
CA ASP A 530 46.30 -6.06 -53.62
C ASP A 530 46.14 -7.21 -52.61
N LEU A 531 46.12 -8.45 -53.12
CA LEU A 531 45.89 -9.70 -52.39
C LEU A 531 46.89 -9.99 -51.24
N THR A 532 47.82 -9.06 -50.95
CA THR A 532 48.90 -9.21 -49.97
C THR A 532 48.85 -8.20 -48.82
N GLN A 533 48.03 -7.14 -48.89
CA GLN A 533 47.94 -6.15 -47.82
C GLN A 533 46.54 -6.15 -47.20
N GLN A 534 46.34 -7.08 -46.27
CA GLN A 534 45.14 -7.13 -45.44
C GLN A 534 45.16 -5.95 -44.45
N VAL A 535 44.78 -4.75 -44.92
CA VAL A 535 44.45 -3.62 -44.04
C VAL A 535 43.44 -4.14 -43.03
N SER A 536 43.77 -4.07 -41.74
CA SER A 536 42.90 -4.64 -40.71
C SER A 536 41.54 -3.96 -40.81
N ARG A 537 40.45 -4.76 -40.85
CA ARG A 537 39.08 -4.23 -40.98
C ARG A 537 38.79 -3.16 -39.92
N SER A 538 39.43 -3.21 -38.75
CA SER A 538 39.36 -2.23 -37.66
C SER A 538 39.95 -0.85 -37.99
N GLU A 539 40.89 -0.73 -38.92
CA GLU A 539 41.46 0.56 -39.33
C GLU A 539 40.57 1.33 -40.32
N LEU A 540 39.78 0.63 -41.13
CA LEU A 540 38.81 1.25 -42.02
C LEU A 540 37.72 2.00 -41.24
N TRP A 541 37.30 1.48 -40.09
CA TRP A 541 36.32 2.14 -39.18
C TRP A 541 36.85 3.42 -38.54
N LYS A 542 38.15 3.70 -38.62
CA LYS A 542 38.75 4.97 -38.12
C LYS A 542 38.74 6.09 -39.16
N LYS A 543 38.38 5.80 -40.41
CA LYS A 543 38.38 6.77 -41.52
C LYS A 543 37.06 7.55 -41.54
N THR A 544 37.11 8.78 -42.04
CA THR A 544 35.93 9.64 -42.19
C THR A 544 35.31 9.47 -43.57
N ALA A 545 33.99 9.36 -43.63
CA ALA A 545 33.25 9.29 -44.89
C ALA A 545 32.83 10.70 -45.33
N THR A 546 33.12 11.04 -46.58
CA THR A 546 32.72 12.30 -47.23
C THR A 546 32.30 12.04 -48.67
N VAL A 547 31.37 12.84 -49.21
CA VAL A 547 31.00 12.77 -50.62
C VAL A 547 31.88 13.73 -51.44
N ALA A 548 32.46 13.23 -52.52
CA ALA A 548 33.17 14.06 -53.50
C ALA A 548 32.78 13.65 -54.93
N ARG A 549 32.99 14.55 -55.90
CA ARG A 549 32.93 14.21 -57.32
C ARG A 549 34.23 13.52 -57.73
N ASP A 550 34.11 12.41 -58.45
CA ASP A 550 35.24 11.77 -59.10
C ASP A 550 35.81 12.73 -60.16
N ALA A 551 37.14 12.83 -60.28
CA ALA A 551 37.78 13.80 -61.20
C ALA A 551 37.70 13.34 -62.66
N GLU A 552 37.44 12.06 -62.89
CA GLU A 552 37.36 11.44 -64.23
C GLU A 552 35.92 11.10 -64.66
N ASP A 553 34.92 11.19 -63.77
CA ASP A 553 33.54 10.80 -64.05
C ASP A 553 32.53 11.72 -63.33
N ILE A 554 31.37 12.00 -63.94
CA ILE A 554 30.39 12.99 -63.45
C ILE A 554 29.65 12.52 -62.16
N HIS A 555 29.94 11.30 -61.69
CA HIS A 555 29.24 10.64 -60.61
C HIS A 555 29.82 10.98 -59.22
N HIS A 556 28.93 11.13 -58.23
CA HIS A 556 29.31 11.35 -56.84
C HIS A 556 29.67 10.02 -56.19
N GLN A 557 30.70 9.98 -55.34
CA GLN A 557 31.11 8.77 -54.63
C GLN A 557 31.41 9.08 -53.15
N ILE A 558 31.18 8.09 -52.27
CA ILE A 558 31.59 8.14 -50.86
C ILE A 558 33.06 7.76 -50.78
N LEU A 559 33.90 8.70 -50.33
CA LEU A 559 35.33 8.49 -50.12
C LEU A 559 35.64 8.37 -48.62
N LEU A 560 36.49 7.39 -48.29
CA LEU A 560 37.06 7.22 -46.94
C LEU A 560 38.41 7.94 -46.85
N ARG A 561 38.44 9.10 -46.18
CA ARG A 561 39.64 9.95 -46.11
C ARG A 561 40.46 9.70 -44.83
N GLU A 562 41.79 9.63 -44.99
CA GLU A 562 42.76 9.75 -43.90
C GLU A 562 43.10 11.23 -43.66
N GLU A 563 43.16 11.67 -42.39
CA GLU A 563 43.39 13.07 -41.99
C GLU A 563 44.80 13.62 -42.37
N LYS A 564 45.71 12.80 -42.90
CA LYS A 564 47.12 13.17 -43.16
C LYS A 564 47.31 14.27 -44.22
N TRP A 565 46.30 14.62 -45.00
CA TRP A 565 46.43 15.63 -46.06
C TRP A 565 46.33 17.09 -45.59
N TYR A 566 45.82 17.36 -44.38
CA TYR A 566 45.70 18.74 -43.88
C TYR A 566 47.04 19.38 -43.49
N GLN A 567 48.11 18.60 -43.28
CA GLN A 567 49.43 19.18 -43.01
C GLN A 567 50.17 19.60 -44.28
N ARG A 568 49.87 19.02 -45.46
CA ARG A 568 50.55 19.39 -46.71
C ARG A 568 50.03 20.67 -47.35
N ALA A 569 48.74 20.97 -47.23
CA ALA A 569 48.18 22.22 -47.78
C ALA A 569 48.69 23.49 -47.06
N ASN A 570 48.96 23.40 -45.75
CA ASN A 570 49.52 24.53 -44.99
C ASN A 570 51.04 24.73 -45.21
N GLU A 571 51.76 23.73 -45.73
CA GLU A 571 53.19 23.89 -46.05
C GLU A 571 53.42 24.51 -47.43
N GLU A 572 52.49 24.37 -48.38
CA GLU A 572 52.58 25.00 -49.70
C GLU A 572 52.05 26.44 -49.75
N GLU A 573 51.09 26.83 -48.89
CA GLU A 573 50.66 28.24 -48.75
C GLU A 573 51.64 29.12 -47.94
N GLY A 574 52.64 28.52 -47.29
CA GLY A 574 53.69 29.23 -46.54
C GLY A 574 54.96 29.55 -47.35
N ARG A 575 55.02 29.19 -48.63
CA ARG A 575 56.10 29.54 -49.55
C ARG A 575 55.56 30.03 -50.90
N VAL A 576 54.98 31.23 -50.93
CA VAL A 576 55.12 32.19 -52.03
C VAL A 576 55.18 33.59 -51.45
#